data_AF-A0ABD0N2Y9-F1
#
_entry.id   AF-A0ABD0N2Y9-F1
#
_cell.length_a   1.000
_cell.length_b   1.000
_cell.length_c   1.000
_cell.angle_alpha   90.00
_cell.angle_beta   90.00
_cell.angle_gamma   90.00
#
_symmetry.space_group_name_H-M   'P 1'
#
loop_
_entity.id
_entity.type
_entity.pdbx_description
1 polymer ?
#
loop_
_entity_poly.entity_id
_entity_poly.type
_entity_poly.pdbx_seq_one_letter_code
_entity_poly.pdbx_strand_id
1 'polypeptide(L)' 'EYPFTRTGLLGFIGPGGLVFVSGKMDGLMVVSGRRHNADDIVATALAVEPMKFVYRG' A
#
# COMPACT_ATOMS: atom_id res chain seq x y z
N GLU A 1 -23.97 18.00 8.14
CA GLU A 1 -23.10 17.27 7.20
C GLU A 1 -21.73 17.14 7.83
N TYR A 2 -21.16 15.94 7.88
CA TYR A 2 -19.81 15.74 8.41
C TYR A 2 -18.80 15.96 7.27
N PRO A 3 -17.71 16.70 7.49
CA PRO A 3 -16.69 16.89 6.45
C PRO A 3 -16.01 15.55 6.14
N PHE A 4 -15.79 15.27 4.85
CA PHE A 4 -15.03 14.11 4.42
C PHE A 4 -13.52 14.35 4.54
N THR A 5 -12.77 13.33 5.01
CA THR A 5 -11.31 13.34 5.04
C THR A 5 -10.73 12.64 3.81
N ARG A 6 -9.82 13.30 3.08
CA ARG A 6 -9.03 12.66 2.02
C ARG A 6 -7.90 11.85 2.65
N THR A 7 -8.11 10.55 2.84
CA THR A 7 -7.16 9.66 3.52
C THR A 7 -5.91 9.36 2.70
N GLY A 8 -5.96 9.47 1.37
CA GLY A 8 -4.87 9.05 0.48
C GLY A 8 -4.74 7.52 0.33
N LEU A 9 -5.66 6.77 0.94
CA LEU A 9 -5.75 5.32 0.78
C LEU A 9 -6.43 4.95 -0.54
N LEU A 10 -5.97 3.87 -1.15
CA LEU A 10 -6.57 3.22 -2.30
C LEU A 10 -7.38 2.01 -1.83
N GLY A 11 -8.53 1.78 -2.42
CA GLY A 11 -9.42 0.72 -2.00
C GLY A 11 -10.75 0.69 -2.74
N PHE A 12 -11.64 -0.17 -2.27
CA PHE A 12 -12.99 -0.32 -2.80
C PHE A 12 -13.97 -0.73 -1.70
N ILE A 13 -15.27 -0.54 -1.94
CA ILE A 13 -16.34 -1.03 -1.08
C ILE A 13 -16.74 -2.42 -1.57
N GLY A 14 -16.68 -3.41 -0.68
CA GLY A 14 -17.08 -4.79 -0.98
C GLY A 14 -18.47 -5.15 -0.45
N PRO A 15 -18.82 -6.44 -0.48
CA PRO A 15 -20.10 -6.92 0.03
C PRO A 15 -20.36 -6.50 1.49
N GLY A 16 -21.61 -6.21 1.81
CA GLY A 16 -22.01 -5.77 3.15
C GLY A 16 -21.52 -4.36 3.53
N GLY A 17 -21.00 -3.58 2.58
CA GLY A 17 -20.51 -2.21 2.84
C GLY A 17 -19.15 -2.16 3.51
N LEU A 18 -18.41 -3.27 3.53
CA LEU A 18 -17.06 -3.32 4.08
C LEU A 18 -16.06 -2.55 3.20
N VAL A 19 -15.13 -1.84 3.82
CA VAL A 19 -14.06 -1.10 3.13
C VAL A 19 -12.82 -1.98 3.03
N PHE A 20 -12.33 -2.20 1.81
CA PHE A 20 -11.11 -2.94 1.54
C PHE A 20 -10.01 -1.97 1.09
N VAL A 21 -8.88 -1.98 1.80
CA VAL A 21 -7.71 -1.16 1.48
C VAL A 21 -6.74 -2.00 0.65
N SER A 22 -6.33 -1.47 -0.50
CA SER A 22 -5.38 -2.10 -1.42
C SER A 22 -4.02 -1.42 -1.48
N GLY A 23 -3.87 -0.26 -0.83
CA GLY A 23 -2.60 0.45 -0.73
C GLY A 23 -2.77 1.93 -0.42
N LYS A 24 -1.70 2.70 -0.61
CA LYS A 24 -1.65 4.15 -0.41
C LYS A 24 -1.10 4.85 -1.65
N MET A 25 -1.65 6.03 -1.97
CA MET A 25 -1.29 6.78 -3.17
C MET A 25 0.22 7.11 -3.24
N ASP A 26 0.81 7.45 -2.11
CA ASP A 26 2.22 7.86 -1.97
C ASP A 26 3.19 6.67 -1.89
N GLY A 27 2.70 5.46 -1.61
CA GLY A 27 3.48 4.22 -1.52
C GLY A 27 3.46 3.40 -2.81
N LEU A 28 2.92 3.95 -3.90
CA LEU A 28 2.85 3.28 -5.18
C LEU A 28 4.14 3.50 -5.97
N MET A 29 4.72 2.40 -6.46
CA MET A 29 5.88 2.42 -7.35
C MET A 29 5.49 1.92 -8.74
N VAL A 30 6.09 2.48 -9.79
CA VAL A 30 5.93 1.98 -11.17
C VAL A 30 7.20 1.27 -11.60
N VAL A 31 7.10 -0.04 -11.85
CA VAL A 31 8.20 -0.86 -12.34
C VAL A 31 7.71 -1.59 -13.59
N SER A 32 8.45 -1.46 -14.70
CA SER A 32 8.10 -2.10 -15.99
C SER A 32 6.65 -1.84 -16.43
N GLY A 33 6.16 -0.60 -16.22
CA GLY A 33 4.80 -0.18 -16.58
C GLY A 33 3.68 -0.70 -15.66
N ARG A 34 4.01 -1.45 -14.60
CA ARG A 34 3.05 -1.93 -13.60
C ARG A 34 3.17 -1.16 -12.29
N ARG A 35 2.05 -1.02 -11.59
CA ARG A 35 1.98 -0.38 -10.27
C ARG A 35 2.11 -1.45 -9.19
N HIS A 36 3.00 -1.21 -8.25
CA HIS A 36 3.26 -2.08 -7.11
C HIS A 36 3.17 -1.27 -5.82
N ASN A 37 2.64 -1.87 -4.76
CA ASN A 37 2.70 -1.28 -3.42
C ASN A 37 4.10 -1.51 -2.85
N ALA A 38 4.78 -0.44 -2.45
CA ALA A 38 6.13 -0.50 -1.89
C ALA A 38 6.16 -1.35 -0.61
N ASP A 39 5.13 -1.25 0.23
CA ASP A 39 5.04 -1.99 1.49
C ASP A 39 5.00 -3.51 1.24
N ASP A 40 4.29 -3.95 0.20
CA ASP A 40 4.23 -5.38 -0.17
C ASP A 40 5.58 -5.89 -0.70
N ILE A 41 6.31 -5.04 -1.44
CA ILE A 41 7.68 -5.37 -1.90
C ILE A 41 8.62 -5.51 -0.69
N VAL A 42 8.55 -4.58 0.25
CA VAL A 42 9.35 -4.62 1.48
C VAL A 42 9.00 -5.85 2.30
N ALA A 43 7.72 -6.14 2.49
CA ALA A 43 7.26 -7.33 3.21
C ALA A 43 7.78 -8.62 2.56
N THR A 44 7.77 -8.70 1.23
CA THR A 44 8.32 -9.83 0.48
C THR A 44 9.84 -9.97 0.70
N ALA A 45 10.58 -8.87 0.61
CA ALA A 45 12.03 -8.89 0.84
C ALA A 45 12.39 -9.28 2.28
N LEU A 46 11.67 -8.74 3.27
CA LEU A 46 11.86 -9.04 4.68
C LEU A 46 11.50 -10.49 5.03
N ALA A 47 10.54 -11.09 4.33
CA ALA A 47 10.21 -12.50 4.51
C ALA A 47 11.38 -13.44 4.12
N VAL A 48 12.28 -12.99 3.24
CA VAL A 48 13.44 -13.77 2.79
C VAL A 48 14.72 -13.38 3.54
N GLU A 49 14.99 -12.08 3.72
CA GLU A 49 16.19 -11.55 4.39
C GLU A 49 15.85 -10.43 5.40
N PRO A 50 15.31 -10.77 6.59
CA PRO A 50 14.73 -9.79 7.52
C PRO A 50 15.73 -8.76 8.08
N MET A 51 17.03 -9.08 8.09
CA MET A 51 18.05 -8.30 8.80
C MET A 51 18.99 -7.49 7.88
N LYS A 52 18.91 -7.65 6.56
CA LYS A 52 19.90 -7.08 5.64
C LYS A 52 19.47 -5.73 5.05
N PHE A 53 18.19 -5.40 5.12
CA PHE A 53 17.64 -4.16 4.56
C PHE A 53 17.20 -3.20 5.66
N VAL A 54 18.10 -2.33 6.09
CA VAL A 54 17.71 -1.10 6.79
C VAL A 54 17.24 -0.11 5.74
N TYR A 55 15.93 0.09 5.63
CA TYR A 55 15.36 1.16 4.81
C TYR A 55 15.71 2.51 5.46
N ARG A 56 16.44 3.39 4.75
CA ARG A 56 16.89 4.69 5.28
C ARG A 56 16.03 5.89 4.85
N GLY A 57 14.92 5.64 4.13
CA GLY A 57 14.15 6.72 3.50
C GLY A 57 14.78 7.15 2.19
#